data_AF-A0A844Q795-F1
#
_entry.id   AF-A0A844Q795-F1
#
_cell.length_a   1.000
_cell.length_b   1.000
_cell.length_c   1.000
_cell.angle_alpha   90.00
_cell.angle_beta   90.00
_cell.angle_gamma   90.00
#
_symmetry.space_group_name_H-M   'P 1'
#
loop_
_entity.id
_entity.type
_entity.pdbx_description
1 polymer ?
#
loop_
_entity_poly.entity_id
_entity_poly.type
_entity_poly.pdbx_seq_one_letter_code
_entity_poly.pdbx_strand_id
1 'polypeptide(L)'
;MAEMMKGLDGATATVTDILSYQLIHRYTSYETVESFFEALGVENEGQFKALDEAVIDREVQANTSFDSWKEMERRGLDLWIAQQLHNAQNE
;
A
#
# COMPACT_ATOMS: atom_id res chain seq x y z
N MET A 1 15.60 10.34 11.99
CA MET A 1 14.98 9.27 11.17
C MET A 1 14.59 9.88 9.81
N ALA A 2 15.56 10.17 8.94
CA ALA A 2 15.30 10.89 7.67
C ALA A 2 16.31 10.56 6.56
N GLU A 3 16.84 9.32 6.51
CA GLU A 3 17.90 8.95 5.55
C GLU A 3 17.67 7.63 4.80
N MET A 4 16.42 7.16 4.68
CA MET A 4 16.10 5.98 3.85
C MET A 4 15.46 6.33 2.48
N MET A 5 15.44 7.60 2.09
CA MET A 5 14.86 8.10 0.82
C MET A 5 15.92 8.62 -0.18
N LYS A 6 17.06 7.93 -0.33
CA LYS A 6 18.12 8.37 -1.27
C LYS A 6 18.58 7.29 -2.27
N GLY A 7 17.72 6.29 -2.53
CA GLY A 7 18.02 5.19 -3.46
C GLY A 7 16.94 4.91 -4.53
N LEU A 8 15.83 5.66 -4.53
CA LEU A 8 14.78 5.56 -5.55
C LEU A 8 14.87 6.79 -6.44
N ASP A 9 15.75 6.73 -7.43
CA ASP A 9 15.95 7.79 -8.42
C ASP A 9 14.69 7.85 -9.33
N GLY A 10 13.65 8.56 -8.89
CA GLY A 10 12.47 8.91 -9.70
C GLY A 10 11.25 7.97 -9.67
N ALA A 11 11.31 6.81 -9.01
CA ALA A 11 10.18 5.89 -8.94
C ALA A 11 9.23 6.26 -7.78
N THR A 12 8.15 6.98 -8.08
CA THR A 12 7.03 7.16 -7.13
C THR A 12 6.16 5.91 -7.15
N ALA A 13 6.14 5.15 -6.05
CA ALA A 13 5.23 4.01 -5.90
C ALA A 13 3.78 4.50 -5.89
N THR A 14 2.92 3.89 -6.71
CA THR A 14 1.47 4.12 -6.66
C THR A 14 0.85 3.40 -5.47
N VAL A 15 -0.40 3.73 -5.12
CA VAL A 15 -1.17 2.99 -4.10
C VAL A 15 -1.26 1.52 -4.50
N THR A 16 -1.44 1.25 -5.78
CA THR A 16 -1.46 -0.10 -6.34
C THR A 16 -0.11 -0.83 -6.21
N ASP A 17 1.01 -0.11 -6.34
CA ASP A 17 2.35 -0.68 -6.15
C ASP A 17 2.61 -1.11 -4.70
N ILE A 18 2.23 -0.27 -3.74
CA ILE A 18 2.42 -0.55 -2.30
C ILE A 18 1.41 -1.58 -1.78
N LEU A 19 0.20 -1.62 -2.36
CA LEU A 19 -0.81 -2.65 -2.14
C LEU A 19 -0.53 -3.87 -3.03
N SER A 20 0.73 -4.30 -3.06
CA SER A 20 1.16 -5.46 -3.82
C SER A 20 0.38 -6.70 -3.35
N TYR A 21 0.27 -7.70 -4.22
CA TYR A 21 -0.35 -8.98 -3.89
C TYR A 21 0.13 -9.57 -2.56
N GLN A 22 1.43 -9.44 -2.27
CA GLN A 22 2.00 -9.92 -1.00
C GLN A 22 1.45 -9.19 0.23
N LEU A 23 1.15 -7.89 0.14
CA LEU A 23 0.61 -7.14 1.25
C LEU A 23 -0.86 -7.48 1.47
N ILE A 24 -1.65 -7.42 0.38
CA ILE A 24 -3.08 -7.72 0.40
C ILE A 24 -3.30 -9.13 0.96
N HIS A 25 -2.70 -10.15 0.34
CA HIS A 25 -2.93 -11.54 0.75
C HIS A 25 -2.39 -11.88 2.15
N ARG A 26 -1.41 -11.11 2.68
CA ARG A 26 -0.75 -11.45 3.96
C ARG A 26 -1.29 -10.67 5.15
N TYR A 27 -1.76 -9.45 4.94
CA TYR A 27 -2.13 -8.53 6.02
C TYR A 27 -3.57 -8.04 5.94
N THR A 28 -4.29 -8.33 4.85
CA THR A 28 -5.69 -7.98 4.68
C THR A 28 -6.53 -9.23 4.44
N SER A 29 -7.84 -9.10 4.62
CA SER A 29 -8.79 -10.18 4.31
C SER A 29 -9.19 -10.21 2.83
N TYR A 30 -8.61 -9.33 2.00
CA TYR A 30 -8.95 -9.20 0.59
C TYR A 30 -8.02 -10.07 -0.27
N GLU A 31 -8.54 -10.52 -1.41
CA GLU A 31 -7.76 -11.31 -2.38
C GLU A 31 -6.98 -10.40 -3.36
N THR A 32 -7.52 -9.22 -3.67
CA THR A 32 -6.95 -8.27 -4.62
C THR A 32 -7.08 -6.83 -4.12
N VAL A 33 -6.27 -5.93 -4.71
CA VAL A 33 -6.37 -4.49 -4.46
C VAL A 33 -7.73 -3.92 -4.93
N GLU A 34 -8.30 -4.51 -5.98
CA GLU A 34 -9.62 -4.15 -6.50
C GLU A 34 -10.69 -4.40 -5.44
N SER A 35 -10.66 -5.56 -4.76
CA SER A 35 -11.62 -5.85 -3.68
C SER A 35 -11.47 -4.90 -2.48
N PHE A 36 -10.26 -4.42 -2.22
CA PHE A 36 -10.03 -3.38 -1.20
C PHE A 36 -10.64 -2.03 -1.62
N PHE A 37 -10.49 -1.64 -2.88
CA PHE A 37 -11.10 -0.43 -3.42
C PHE A 37 -12.64 -0.53 -3.45
N GLU A 38 -13.18 -1.68 -3.86
CA GLU A 38 -14.62 -1.94 -3.83
C GLU A 38 -15.20 -1.83 -2.42
N ALA A 39 -14.49 -2.31 -1.39
CA ALA A 39 -14.92 -2.19 0.00
C ALA A 39 -15.03 -0.71 0.46
N LEU A 40 -14.08 0.12 0.01
CA LEU A 40 -14.09 1.57 0.22
C LEU A 40 -15.10 2.31 -0.68
N GLY A 41 -15.78 1.61 -1.59
CA GLY A 41 -16.72 2.20 -2.55
C GLY A 41 -16.04 3.02 -3.64
N VAL A 42 -14.79 2.70 -3.98
CA VAL A 42 -14.02 3.38 -5.04
C VAL A 42 -13.61 2.40 -6.12
N GLU A 43 -13.47 2.89 -7.35
CA GLU A 43 -13.12 2.06 -8.51
C GLU A 43 -11.66 2.22 -8.93
N ASN A 44 -10.98 3.28 -8.45
CA ASN A 44 -9.63 3.61 -8.87
C ASN A 44 -8.88 4.43 -7.82
N GLU A 45 -7.55 4.48 -7.97
CA GLU A 45 -6.66 5.25 -7.08
C GLU A 45 -7.05 6.74 -6.99
N GLY A 46 -7.55 7.34 -8.08
CA GLY A 46 -7.94 8.75 -8.09
C GLY A 46 -9.09 9.03 -7.11
N GLN A 47 -10.08 8.14 -7.06
CA GLN A 47 -11.17 8.21 -6.09
C GLN A 47 -10.69 7.87 -4.68
N PHE A 48 -9.81 6.88 -4.53
CA PHE A 48 -9.19 6.55 -3.24
C PHE A 48 -8.47 7.76 -2.62
N LYS A 49 -7.69 8.50 -3.41
CA LYS A 49 -6.98 9.72 -2.96
C LYS A 49 -7.92 10.88 -2.60
N ALA A 50 -9.16 10.84 -3.08
CA ALA A 50 -10.19 11.83 -2.75
C ALA A 50 -10.99 11.46 -1.50
N LEU A 51 -10.87 10.22 -1.00
CA LEU A 51 -11.50 9.81 0.24
C LEU A 51 -10.84 10.48 1.44
N ASP A 52 -11.65 10.70 2.48
CA ASP A 52 -11.14 11.13 3.77
C ASP A 52 -10.32 10.00 4.40
N GLU A 53 -9.14 10.33 4.91
CA GLU A 53 -8.24 9.34 5.51
C GLU A 53 -8.94 8.58 6.64
N ALA A 54 -9.85 9.20 7.40
CA ALA A 54 -10.59 8.54 8.47
C ALA A 54 -11.54 7.44 7.98
N VAL A 55 -12.02 7.51 6.73
CA VAL A 55 -12.83 6.44 6.12
C VAL A 55 -11.93 5.26 5.80
N ILE A 56 -10.76 5.52 5.22
CA ILE A 56 -9.78 4.50 4.88
C ILE A 56 -9.29 3.82 6.16
N ASP A 57 -8.98 4.59 7.19
CA ASP A 57 -8.49 4.10 8.48
C ASP A 57 -9.46 3.10 9.13
N ARG A 58 -10.77 3.43 9.10
CA ARG A 58 -11.81 2.54 9.62
C ARG A 58 -11.86 1.21 8.88
N GLU A 59 -11.73 1.25 7.56
CA GLU A 59 -11.75 0.02 6.76
C GLU A 59 -10.50 -0.82 7.02
N VAL A 60 -9.35 -0.17 7.06
CA VAL A 60 -8.06 -0.80 7.37
C VAL A 60 -8.13 -1.46 8.75
N GLN A 61 -8.61 -0.76 9.76
CA GLN A 61 -8.72 -1.29 11.12
C GLN A 61 -9.74 -2.44 11.22
N ALA A 62 -10.80 -2.41 10.41
CA ALA A 62 -11.84 -3.43 10.43
C ALA A 62 -11.44 -4.73 9.69
N ASN A 63 -10.69 -4.61 8.59
CA ASN A 63 -10.45 -5.72 7.65
C ASN A 63 -8.98 -6.11 7.47
N THR A 64 -8.07 -5.45 8.19
CA THR A 64 -6.62 -5.71 8.14
C THR A 64 -6.04 -5.84 9.54
N SER A 65 -4.77 -6.23 9.62
CA SER A 65 -4.03 -6.28 10.90
C SER A 65 -3.42 -4.94 11.32
N PHE A 66 -3.66 -3.86 10.57
CA PHE A 66 -3.09 -2.54 10.84
C PHE A 66 -4.09 -1.65 11.58
N ASP A 67 -3.59 -0.80 12.47
CA ASP A 67 -4.43 0.16 13.19
C ASP A 67 -4.86 1.35 12.33
N SER A 68 -4.09 1.66 11.28
CA SER A 68 -4.32 2.84 10.43
C SER A 68 -3.83 2.68 8.99
N TRP A 69 -4.40 3.43 8.05
CA TRP A 69 -3.97 3.45 6.63
C TRP A 69 -2.48 3.76 6.51
N LYS A 70 -1.99 4.75 7.27
CA LYS A 70 -0.60 5.16 7.25
C LYS A 70 0.37 4.06 7.68
N GLU A 71 -0.05 3.18 8.58
CA GLU A 71 0.76 2.04 9.00
C GLU A 71 0.81 0.97 7.90
N MET A 72 -0.34 0.69 7.28
CA MET A 72 -0.46 -0.19 6.12
C MET A 72 0.38 0.32 4.94
N GLU A 73 0.27 1.61 4.60
CA GLU A 73 1.03 2.27 3.55
C GLU A 73 2.54 2.13 3.78
N ARG A 74 3.00 2.43 5.01
CA ARG A 74 4.41 2.29 5.37
C ARG A 74 4.91 0.86 5.21
N ARG A 75 4.09 -0.12 5.57
CA ARG A 75 4.45 -1.54 5.42
C ARG A 75 4.49 -1.96 3.95
N GLY A 76 3.57 -1.45 3.13
CA GLY A 76 3.56 -1.66 1.68
C GLY A 76 4.77 -1.06 0.99
N LEU A 77 5.12 0.17 1.34
CA LEU A 77 6.34 0.82 0.87
C LEU A 77 7.59 0.00 1.23
N ASP A 78 7.70 -0.49 2.46
CA ASP A 78 8.83 -1.31 2.90
C ASP A 78 8.98 -2.59 2.05
N LEU A 79 7.86 -3.28 1.79
CA LEU A 79 7.84 -4.46 0.93
C LEU A 79 8.19 -4.14 -0.53
N TRP A 80 7.62 -3.06 -1.08
CA TRP A 80 7.89 -2.64 -2.44
C TRP A 80 9.36 -2.22 -2.62
N ILE A 81 9.92 -1.46 -1.67
CA ILE A 81 11.36 -1.09 -1.66
C ILE A 81 12.22 -2.34 -1.60
N ALA A 82 11.90 -3.29 -0.71
CA ALA A 82 12.63 -4.55 -0.60
C ALA A 82 12.60 -5.34 -1.92
N GLN A 83 11.46 -5.32 -2.63
CA GLN A 83 11.31 -5.94 -3.94
C GLN A 83 12.14 -5.23 -5.02
N GLN A 84 12.11 -3.90 -5.07
CA GLN A 84 12.93 -3.11 -6.01
C GLN A 84 14.42 -3.34 -5.79
N LEU A 85 14.88 -3.34 -4.52
CA LEU A 85 16.27 -3.63 -4.17
C LEU A 85 16.69 -5.04 -4.58
N HIS A 86 15.80 -6.03 -4.44
CA HIS A 86 16.08 -7.40 -4.87
C HIS A 86 16.18 -7.52 -6.39
N ASN A 87 15.32 -6.84 -7.15
CA ASN A 87 15.38 -6.85 -8.61
C ASN A 87 16.64 -6.13 -9.13
N ALA A 88 17.02 -4.99 -8.56
CA ALA A 88 18.21 -4.23 -8.97
C ALA A 88 19.55 -4.94 -8.73
N GLN A 89 19.57 -6.02 -7.93
CA GLN A 89 20.77 -6.84 -7.66
C GLN A 89 20.92 -8.02 -8.64
N ASN A 90 19.91 -8.28 -9.48
CA ASN A 90 19.90 -9.39 -10.44
C ASN A 90 20.04 -8.92 -11.90
N GLU A 91 20.42 -7.66 -12.13
CA GLU A 91 20.71 -7.06 -13.45
C GLU A 91 22.21 -6.96 -13.74
#